data_AF-A0A933K447-F1
#
_entry.id   AF-A0A933K447-F1
#
_cell.length_a   1.000
_cell.length_b   1.000
_cell.length_c   1.000
_cell.angle_alpha   90.00
_cell.angle_beta   90.00
_cell.angle_gamma   90.00
#
_symmetry.space_group_name_H-M   'P 1'
#
loop_
_entity.id
_entity.type
_entity.pdbx_description
1 polymer ?
#
loop_
_entity_poly.entity_id
_entity_poly.type
_entity_poly.pdbx_seq_one_letter_code
_entity_poly.pdbx_strand_id
1 'polypeptide(L)'
;MSKKRVTVAFFDFTSCEGCQIELTNLGEQVFVGLLGHIEFVEFREAMSEKTGEPIDIAFIEGSFSREQDRERLEEIRARAKIVIAYGACATIGGGAADSQLPGLRGVQVPRDGLPVPVRRPLPGAHGPGRMRRALSRRRSSVRGVSGVRRPSEPGVVDQGPGREGRPSGGSSPDQVEALDFGISRPGVRAPMSKNISINVHHVTRIEGHGNIQVNVTDGKIEKCEWQVPEAPRFFEAMVRGRHYSEVARITSRICGICSVGHTLASIKATEHALGIQVTPQVKKLRQLLKHAENFDSHILHVLFLATPDLLAVPSVFPLVATHPDVVKLALRLKRFGHEWGSLIGGRTTHPTRPIPGGFGELPTTEELKKLRERFDTEALPDALKALEVFVSLAPKFPRFDRPTEYVALHSEEEYGLYLGDISCCMPDGKKEIVEVSDYRKVTNEHVVPQSTAKYTRHRLGSYMAGALARFNNNHDQLHPEARRVADKLALEPVVTNPYLNTAAQAVEVVHSAYESMRLLDELIDEGIEEEPLAKPTRHGQGAGGVEVPRGILFHDYVYDENHICQSGNCIIPTNQNHANIQLDMEKLVPEMLAASRSEKEMELQLEMLVRAYDPCVSCSTHYLDVTFVE
;
A
#
# COMPACT_ATOMS: atom_id res chain seq x y z
N MET A 1 -35.39 2.96 24.98
CA MET A 1 -34.90 1.74 24.28
C MET A 1 -33.93 2.19 23.20
N SER A 2 -32.65 1.81 23.29
CA SER A 2 -31.70 2.03 22.19
C SER A 2 -32.24 1.33 20.95
N LYS A 3 -32.33 2.05 19.82
CA LYS A 3 -32.82 1.50 18.56
C LYS A 3 -31.81 0.44 18.10
N LYS A 4 -32.23 -0.82 17.95
CA LYS A 4 -31.35 -1.91 17.50
C LYS A 4 -30.73 -1.51 16.15
N ARG A 5 -29.38 -1.44 16.10
CA ARG A 5 -28.63 -1.11 14.89
C ARG A 5 -28.70 -2.29 13.91
N VAL A 6 -28.61 -1.97 12.61
CA VAL A 6 -28.60 -2.97 11.53
C VAL A 6 -27.22 -3.62 11.50
N THR A 7 -27.16 -4.94 11.61
CA THR A 7 -25.89 -5.69 11.53
C THR A 7 -25.42 -5.83 10.09
N VAL A 8 -24.18 -5.44 9.80
CA VAL A 8 -23.60 -5.42 8.46
C VAL A 8 -22.30 -6.22 8.44
N ALA A 9 -22.13 -7.04 7.40
CA ALA A 9 -20.91 -7.79 7.14
C ALA A 9 -20.40 -7.56 5.71
N PHE A 10 -19.08 -7.58 5.53
CA PHE A 10 -18.40 -7.58 4.24
C PHE A 10 -17.64 -8.89 4.05
N PHE A 11 -17.81 -9.47 2.87
CA PHE A 11 -17.12 -10.68 2.43
C PHE A 11 -16.51 -10.45 1.06
N ASP A 12 -15.27 -10.89 0.91
CA ASP A 12 -14.48 -10.82 -0.30
C ASP A 12 -14.17 -12.23 -0.86
N PHE A 13 -14.24 -12.32 -2.18
CA PHE A 13 -13.74 -13.45 -2.99
C PHE A 13 -12.63 -12.93 -3.90
N THR A 14 -12.48 -13.47 -5.12
CA THR A 14 -11.45 -13.00 -6.06
C THR A 14 -11.70 -11.54 -6.45
N SER A 15 -11.00 -10.62 -5.80
CA SER A 15 -11.24 -9.19 -5.94
C SER A 15 -9.95 -8.39 -5.83
N CYS A 16 -10.09 -7.07 -5.82
CA CYS A 16 -9.00 -6.13 -5.57
C CYS A 16 -9.27 -5.27 -4.33
N GLU A 17 -10.39 -5.54 -3.64
CA GLU A 17 -10.88 -4.91 -2.40
C GLU A 17 -11.09 -3.39 -2.47
N GLY A 18 -10.95 -2.82 -3.67
CA GLY A 18 -11.14 -1.39 -3.90
C GLY A 18 -12.55 -0.92 -3.57
N CYS A 19 -13.59 -1.73 -3.80
CA CYS A 19 -14.95 -1.29 -3.50
C CYS A 19 -15.17 -1.12 -1.99
N GLN A 20 -14.68 -2.04 -1.17
CA GLN A 20 -14.73 -1.92 0.29
C GLN A 20 -14.04 -0.66 0.80
N ILE A 21 -12.88 -0.33 0.22
CA ILE A 21 -12.07 0.81 0.68
C ILE A 21 -12.71 2.15 0.31
N GLU A 22 -13.54 2.21 -0.74
CA GLU A 22 -14.35 3.41 -1.04
C GLU A 22 -15.26 3.84 0.11
N LEU A 23 -15.63 2.91 1.01
CA LEU A 23 -16.39 3.25 2.21
C LEU A 23 -15.62 4.22 3.13
N THR A 24 -14.30 4.07 3.22
CA THR A 24 -13.43 4.96 4.00
C THR A 24 -13.29 6.34 3.38
N ASN A 25 -13.62 6.49 2.08
CA ASN A 25 -13.53 7.74 1.33
C ASN A 25 -14.79 8.60 1.44
N LEU A 26 -15.88 8.10 2.04
CA LEU A 26 -17.13 8.85 2.22
C LEU A 26 -16.96 10.08 3.14
N GLY A 27 -15.84 10.18 3.85
CA GLY A 27 -15.52 11.26 4.77
C GLY A 27 -16.24 11.17 6.12
N GLU A 28 -15.84 12.04 7.05
CA GLU A 28 -16.25 11.95 8.45
C GLU A 28 -17.77 12.00 8.67
N GLN A 29 -18.49 12.90 8.00
CA GLN A 29 -19.92 13.14 8.28
C GLN A 29 -20.77 11.94 7.87
N VAL A 30 -20.50 11.40 6.69
CA VAL A 30 -21.25 10.27 6.13
C VAL A 30 -20.87 8.99 6.87
N PHE A 31 -19.57 8.73 7.04
CA PHE A 31 -19.09 7.49 7.65
C PHE A 31 -19.48 7.40 9.13
N VAL A 32 -19.21 8.44 9.93
CA VAL A 32 -19.58 8.44 11.36
C VAL A 32 -21.10 8.46 11.54
N GLY A 33 -21.83 9.18 10.69
CA GLY A 33 -23.29 9.13 10.67
C GLY A 33 -23.83 7.73 10.40
N LEU A 34 -23.23 7.02 9.44
CA LEU A 34 -23.60 5.64 9.10
C LEU A 34 -23.39 4.70 10.29
N LEU A 35 -22.28 4.82 11.02
CA LEU A 35 -21.99 4.01 12.23
C LEU A 35 -23.02 4.21 13.37
N GLY A 36 -23.81 5.30 13.34
CA GLY A 36 -24.95 5.49 14.23
C GLY A 36 -26.16 4.60 13.90
N HIS A 37 -26.23 4.08 12.67
CA HIS A 37 -27.34 3.27 12.17
C HIS A 37 -26.98 1.80 11.97
N ILE A 38 -25.72 1.51 11.70
CA ILE A 38 -25.22 0.16 11.44
C ILE A 38 -24.21 -0.28 12.48
N GLU A 39 -24.03 -1.59 12.58
CA GLU A 39 -22.99 -2.23 13.38
C GLU A 39 -22.26 -3.22 12.49
N PHE A 40 -20.97 -2.98 12.25
CA PHE A 40 -20.13 -3.94 11.56
C PHE A 40 -19.86 -5.12 12.48
N VAL A 41 -20.18 -6.32 11.99
CA VAL A 41 -20.02 -7.57 12.75
C VAL A 41 -18.98 -8.51 12.13
N GLU A 42 -18.63 -8.26 10.87
CA GLU A 42 -17.56 -8.96 10.15
C GLU A 42 -17.07 -8.06 9.00
N PHE A 43 -15.82 -7.60 9.06
CA PHE A 43 -15.18 -6.79 8.01
C PHE A 43 -13.66 -6.93 8.10
N ARG A 44 -13.10 -7.97 7.47
CA ARG A 44 -11.70 -8.40 7.66
C ARG A 44 -10.68 -7.26 7.51
N GLU A 45 -10.85 -6.40 6.50
CA GLU A 45 -9.96 -5.26 6.24
C GLU A 45 -9.89 -4.27 7.40
N ALA A 46 -10.98 -4.10 8.15
CA ALA A 46 -11.10 -3.05 9.17
C ALA A 46 -11.10 -3.59 10.60
N MET A 47 -11.47 -4.86 10.82
CA MET A 47 -11.67 -5.43 12.15
C MET A 47 -11.30 -6.90 12.28
N SER A 48 -10.92 -7.27 13.50
CA SER A 48 -10.55 -8.63 13.88
C SER A 48 -11.72 -9.46 14.42
N GLU A 49 -12.84 -8.80 14.78
CA GLU A 49 -14.01 -9.46 15.34
C GLU A 49 -14.85 -10.11 14.24
N LYS A 50 -15.39 -11.30 14.52
CA LYS A 50 -16.29 -12.07 13.64
C LYS A 50 -17.48 -12.54 14.46
N THR A 51 -18.67 -12.67 13.85
CA THR A 51 -19.87 -13.18 14.52
C THR A 51 -20.39 -14.46 13.89
N GLY A 52 -20.82 -15.42 14.72
CA GLY A 52 -21.61 -16.57 14.27
C GLY A 52 -23.12 -16.27 14.15
N GLU A 53 -23.55 -15.10 14.62
CA GLU A 53 -24.96 -14.72 14.70
C GLU A 53 -25.56 -14.37 13.32
N PRO A 54 -26.91 -14.36 13.19
CA PRO A 54 -27.59 -13.87 11.99
C PRO A 54 -27.25 -12.42 11.65
N ILE A 55 -27.02 -12.17 10.35
CA ILE A 55 -26.62 -10.87 9.80
C ILE A 55 -27.82 -10.23 9.08
N ASP A 56 -28.05 -8.93 9.26
CA ASP A 56 -29.12 -8.23 8.55
C ASP A 56 -28.74 -7.99 7.08
N ILE A 57 -27.53 -7.51 6.80
CA ILE A 57 -27.04 -7.23 5.45
C ILE A 57 -25.61 -7.77 5.27
N ALA A 58 -25.39 -8.62 4.27
CA ALA A 58 -24.07 -9.05 3.83
C ALA A 58 -23.74 -8.45 2.46
N PHE A 59 -22.64 -7.71 2.37
CA PHE A 59 -22.06 -7.26 1.10
C PHE A 59 -21.03 -8.28 0.63
N ILE A 60 -21.09 -8.63 -0.65
CA ILE A 60 -20.17 -9.57 -1.28
C ILE A 60 -19.44 -8.88 -2.43
N GLU A 61 -18.12 -8.77 -2.31
CA GLU A 61 -17.22 -8.26 -3.35
C GLU A 61 -16.44 -9.41 -4.01
N GLY A 62 -16.03 -9.22 -5.27
CA GLY A 62 -15.20 -10.17 -6.01
C GLY A 62 -15.98 -11.14 -6.87
N SER A 63 -15.27 -11.81 -7.76
CA SER A 63 -15.81 -12.89 -8.59
C SER A 63 -15.61 -14.24 -7.91
N PHE A 64 -16.54 -15.16 -8.15
CA PHE A 64 -16.42 -16.56 -7.78
C PHE A 64 -15.61 -17.26 -8.87
N SER A 65 -14.41 -17.70 -8.52
CA SER A 65 -13.48 -18.27 -9.49
C SER A 65 -13.21 -19.76 -9.24
N ARG A 66 -13.65 -20.30 -8.10
CA ARG A 66 -13.46 -21.70 -7.68
C ARG A 66 -14.76 -22.31 -7.18
N GLU A 67 -14.96 -23.61 -7.41
CA GLU A 67 -16.15 -24.32 -6.91
C GLU A 67 -16.19 -24.37 -5.37
N GLN A 68 -15.02 -24.41 -4.72
CA GLN A 68 -14.88 -24.38 -3.27
C GLN A 68 -15.43 -23.09 -2.63
N ASP A 69 -15.51 -21.99 -3.40
CA ASP A 69 -16.08 -20.72 -2.93
C ASP A 69 -17.61 -20.80 -2.75
N ARG A 70 -18.27 -21.80 -3.37
CA ARG A 70 -19.73 -21.99 -3.29
C ARG A 70 -20.19 -22.25 -1.86
N GLU A 71 -19.52 -23.14 -1.16
CA GLU A 71 -19.89 -23.52 0.22
C GLU A 71 -19.87 -22.29 1.13
N ARG A 72 -18.79 -21.50 1.06
CA ARG A 72 -18.68 -20.22 1.78
C ARG A 72 -19.80 -19.23 1.41
N LEU A 73 -20.17 -19.14 0.13
CA LEU A 73 -21.28 -18.28 -0.31
C LEU A 73 -22.64 -18.73 0.25
N GLU A 74 -22.89 -20.04 0.25
CA GLU A 74 -24.13 -20.63 0.78
C GLU A 74 -24.24 -20.42 2.29
N GLU A 75 -23.14 -20.55 3.03
CA GLU A 75 -23.05 -20.21 4.46
C GLU A 75 -23.38 -18.74 4.72
N ILE A 76 -22.79 -17.81 3.94
CA ILE A 76 -23.08 -16.38 4.05
C ILE A 76 -24.57 -16.11 3.78
N ARG A 77 -25.14 -16.73 2.74
CA ARG A 77 -26.55 -16.59 2.39
C ARG A 77 -27.48 -17.14 3.47
N ALA A 78 -27.10 -18.23 4.14
CA ALA A 78 -27.87 -18.81 5.24
C ALA A 78 -27.85 -17.91 6.49
N ARG A 79 -26.73 -17.22 6.74
CA ARG A 79 -26.57 -16.28 7.86
C ARG A 79 -27.21 -14.92 7.61
N ALA A 80 -27.29 -14.47 6.35
CA ALA A 80 -27.72 -13.11 6.00
C ALA A 80 -29.20 -13.02 5.60
N LYS A 81 -29.92 -11.99 6.09
CA LYS A 81 -31.28 -11.67 5.61
C LYS A 81 -31.25 -11.09 4.21
N ILE A 82 -30.35 -10.15 3.95
CA ILE A 82 -30.13 -9.55 2.64
C ILE A 82 -28.68 -9.79 2.23
N VAL A 83 -28.48 -10.24 0.99
CA VAL A 83 -27.15 -10.35 0.37
C VAL A 83 -27.09 -9.37 -0.79
N ILE A 84 -26.04 -8.57 -0.87
CA ILE A 84 -25.83 -7.54 -1.88
C ILE A 84 -24.51 -7.82 -2.59
N ALA A 85 -24.57 -8.11 -3.90
CA ALA A 85 -23.39 -8.11 -4.75
C ALA A 85 -22.87 -6.68 -4.90
N TYR A 86 -21.63 -6.45 -4.51
CA TYR A 86 -21.01 -5.13 -4.40
C TYR A 86 -19.81 -5.02 -5.34
N GLY A 87 -19.85 -4.03 -6.24
CA GLY A 87 -18.80 -3.79 -7.23
C GLY A 87 -18.99 -4.55 -8.55
N ALA A 88 -18.19 -4.17 -9.55
CA ALA A 88 -18.27 -4.73 -10.91
C ALA A 88 -17.87 -6.21 -10.96
N CYS A 89 -16.89 -6.64 -10.15
CA CYS A 89 -16.45 -8.03 -10.11
C CYS A 89 -17.58 -8.97 -9.67
N ALA A 90 -18.30 -8.61 -8.60
CA ALA A 90 -19.40 -9.41 -8.08
C ALA A 90 -20.65 -9.40 -8.97
N THR A 91 -20.91 -8.31 -9.70
CA THR A 91 -22.15 -8.14 -10.48
C THR A 91 -22.05 -8.64 -11.91
N ILE A 92 -20.89 -8.54 -12.55
CA ILE A 92 -20.69 -8.90 -13.96
C ILE A 92 -19.43 -9.75 -14.20
N GLY A 93 -18.75 -10.23 -13.15
CA GLY A 93 -17.56 -11.09 -13.24
C GLY A 93 -16.22 -10.34 -13.39
N GLY A 94 -16.24 -9.01 -13.52
CA GLY A 94 -15.03 -8.18 -13.57
C GLY A 94 -14.09 -8.52 -14.73
N GLY A 95 -12.78 -8.27 -14.54
CA GLY A 95 -11.76 -8.59 -15.55
C GLY A 95 -11.65 -10.08 -15.89
N ALA A 96 -12.05 -10.96 -14.96
CA ALA A 96 -12.08 -12.40 -15.18
C ALA A 96 -13.12 -12.81 -16.26
N ALA A 97 -14.24 -12.09 -16.38
CA ALA A 97 -15.21 -12.33 -17.46
C ALA A 97 -14.74 -11.88 -18.85
N ASP A 98 -13.83 -10.90 -18.91
CA ASP A 98 -13.20 -10.41 -20.16
C ASP A 98 -12.07 -11.32 -20.66
N SER A 99 -11.67 -12.31 -19.85
CA SER A 99 -10.66 -13.31 -20.17
C SER A 99 -11.26 -14.55 -20.86
N GLN A 100 -12.06 -14.35 -21.92
CA GLN A 100 -12.41 -15.43 -22.85
C GLN A 100 -11.18 -15.86 -23.65
N LEU A 101 -10.21 -16.46 -22.96
CA LEU A 101 -9.16 -17.28 -23.54
C LEU A 101 -9.82 -18.57 -24.08
N PRO A 102 -9.49 -19.03 -25.29
CA PRO A 102 -9.96 -20.32 -25.78
C PRO A 102 -9.40 -21.44 -24.89
N GLY A 103 -10.20 -21.92 -23.92
CA GLY A 103 -9.83 -23.07 -23.05
C GLY A 103 -10.09 -22.87 -21.56
N LEU A 104 -10.13 -21.64 -21.05
CA LEU A 104 -10.49 -21.34 -19.66
C LEU A 104 -11.95 -20.90 -19.60
N ARG A 105 -12.87 -21.86 -19.48
CA ARG A 105 -14.24 -21.52 -19.07
C ARG A 105 -14.22 -21.31 -17.57
N GLY A 106 -14.20 -20.04 -17.13
CA GLY A 106 -14.59 -19.71 -15.77
C GLY A 106 -15.95 -20.36 -15.48
N VAL A 107 -16.12 -20.93 -14.29
CA VAL A 107 -17.39 -21.51 -13.87
C VAL A 107 -18.40 -20.36 -13.74
N GLN A 108 -19.12 -20.07 -14.83
CA GLN A 108 -20.38 -19.36 -14.70
C GLN A 108 -21.35 -20.35 -14.06
N VAL A 109 -21.63 -20.17 -12.78
CA VAL A 109 -22.83 -20.76 -12.19
C VAL A 109 -24.01 -20.30 -13.05
N PRO A 110 -24.83 -21.22 -13.58
CA PRO A 110 -26.01 -20.85 -14.34
C PRO A 110 -26.80 -19.78 -13.57
N ARG A 111 -27.26 -18.74 -14.26
CA ARG A 111 -28.14 -17.71 -13.67
C ARG A 111 -29.46 -18.29 -13.15
N ASP A 112 -29.73 -19.56 -13.44
CA ASP A 112 -30.87 -20.31 -12.95
C ASP A 112 -30.72 -20.56 -11.43
N GLY A 113 -31.11 -19.56 -10.64
CA GLY A 113 -31.16 -19.64 -9.18
C GLY A 113 -30.59 -18.42 -8.44
N LEU A 114 -29.92 -17.49 -9.12
CA LEU A 114 -29.44 -16.24 -8.52
C LEU A 114 -30.46 -15.11 -8.75
N PRO A 115 -30.97 -14.42 -7.71
CA PRO A 115 -32.00 -13.42 -7.88
C PRO A 115 -31.46 -12.18 -8.61
N VAL A 116 -32.07 -11.88 -9.76
CA VAL A 116 -31.92 -10.60 -10.48
C VAL A 116 -32.39 -9.46 -9.56
N PRO A 117 -31.59 -8.39 -9.36
CA PRO A 117 -32.03 -7.27 -8.54
C PRO A 117 -33.26 -6.60 -9.16
N VAL A 118 -34.35 -6.54 -8.39
CA VAL A 118 -35.58 -5.85 -8.75
C VAL A 118 -35.29 -4.35 -8.86
N ARG A 119 -35.17 -3.82 -10.08
CA ARG A 119 -35.19 -2.38 -10.34
C ARG A 119 -36.60 -1.85 -10.07
N ARG A 120 -36.83 -1.21 -8.92
CA ARG A 120 -37.96 -0.29 -8.76
C ARG A 120 -37.49 1.13 -9.07
N PRO A 121 -38.10 1.83 -10.06
CA PRO A 121 -37.86 3.25 -10.25
C PRO A 121 -38.35 4.03 -9.01
N LEU A 122 -37.52 4.93 -8.50
CA LEU A 122 -37.95 5.94 -7.54
C LEU A 122 -38.94 6.91 -8.23
N PRO A 123 -40.12 7.19 -7.67
CA PRO A 123 -41.01 8.20 -8.24
C PRO A 123 -40.42 9.60 -8.00
N GLY A 124 -40.19 10.38 -9.06
CA GLY A 124 -40.06 11.86 -8.94
C GLY A 124 -38.81 12.56 -9.49
N ALA A 125 -37.90 11.90 -10.22
CA ALA A 125 -36.75 12.60 -10.81
C ALA A 125 -37.10 13.19 -12.20
N HIS A 126 -37.51 14.46 -12.25
CA HIS A 126 -37.57 15.24 -13.49
C HIS A 126 -36.14 15.52 -14.00
N GLY A 127 -35.88 15.22 -15.28
CA GLY A 127 -34.58 15.46 -15.93
C GLY A 127 -34.24 16.94 -16.15
N PRO A 128 -32.97 17.29 -16.40
CA PRO A 128 -32.51 18.67 -16.41
C PRO A 128 -32.84 19.39 -17.72
N GLY A 129 -33.50 20.54 -17.60
CA GLY A 129 -33.73 21.50 -18.68
C GLY A 129 -32.49 22.32 -19.02
N ARG A 130 -32.24 22.50 -20.32
CA ARG A 130 -31.20 23.33 -20.93
C ARG A 130 -31.32 24.81 -20.53
N MET A 131 -30.19 25.50 -20.32
CA MET A 131 -30.15 26.95 -20.52
C MET A 131 -28.79 27.45 -21.02
N ARG A 132 -28.82 28.28 -22.07
CA ARG A 132 -27.69 28.85 -22.82
C ARG A 132 -27.28 30.23 -22.28
N ARG A 133 -25.97 30.50 -22.35
CA ARG A 133 -25.22 31.77 -22.56
C ARG A 133 -25.89 33.13 -22.30
N ALA A 134 -25.15 34.03 -21.63
CA ALA A 134 -24.94 35.41 -22.08
C ALA A 134 -23.61 36.01 -21.55
N LEU A 135 -22.81 36.53 -22.48
CA LEU A 135 -21.63 37.36 -22.27
C LEU A 135 -22.04 38.80 -21.94
N SER A 136 -21.26 39.55 -21.15
CA SER A 136 -20.95 40.95 -21.51
C SER A 136 -19.64 41.46 -20.89
N ARG A 137 -18.95 42.25 -21.70
CA ARG A 137 -17.65 42.91 -21.49
C ARG A 137 -17.80 44.13 -20.58
N ARG A 138 -16.70 44.56 -19.92
CA ARG A 138 -16.31 45.98 -19.85
C ARG A 138 -14.81 46.15 -19.55
N ARG A 139 -14.17 46.97 -20.39
CA ARG A 139 -12.82 47.56 -20.26
C ARG A 139 -12.89 48.84 -19.43
N SER A 140 -11.78 49.22 -18.79
CA SER A 140 -11.17 50.58 -18.74
C SER A 140 -10.19 50.67 -17.55
N SER A 141 -8.87 50.76 -17.76
CA SER A 141 -8.03 51.99 -17.76
C SER A 141 -7.82 52.62 -16.36
N VAL A 142 -6.72 53.23 -15.90
CA VAL A 142 -5.38 53.62 -16.38
C VAL A 142 -4.73 54.37 -15.18
N ARG A 143 -3.38 54.42 -15.08
CA ARG A 143 -2.52 55.32 -14.24
C ARG A 143 -2.62 55.12 -12.71
N GLY A 144 -1.57 55.21 -11.90
CA GLY A 144 -0.19 55.67 -12.05
C GLY A 144 0.23 56.35 -10.72
N VAL A 145 1.55 56.47 -10.51
CA VAL A 145 2.28 57.36 -9.56
C VAL A 145 2.92 56.70 -8.32
N SER A 146 4.17 57.12 -8.18
CA SER A 146 5.32 56.87 -7.29
C SER A 146 5.15 57.01 -5.78
N GLY A 147 6.08 56.42 -5.01
CA GLY A 147 6.38 56.85 -3.64
C GLY A 147 7.49 56.04 -2.95
N VAL A 148 8.59 56.72 -2.65
CA VAL A 148 9.83 56.27 -1.98
C VAL A 148 9.63 56.00 -0.47
N ARG A 149 10.35 55.03 0.13
CA ARG A 149 11.18 55.15 1.37
C ARG A 149 11.69 53.79 1.92
N ARG A 150 13.01 53.70 2.14
CA ARG A 150 13.72 52.89 3.17
C ARG A 150 13.58 53.59 4.55
N PRO A 151 13.93 53.03 5.74
CA PRO A 151 15.01 52.06 6.10
C PRO A 151 14.51 50.92 7.03
N SER A 152 15.26 49.98 7.62
CA SER A 152 16.59 49.96 8.26
C SER A 152 16.99 48.50 8.63
N GLU A 153 18.29 48.21 8.57
CA GLU A 153 19.05 47.12 9.24
C GLU A 153 18.98 47.22 10.79
N PRO A 154 19.55 46.31 11.65
CA PRO A 154 20.72 45.43 11.43
C PRO A 154 20.72 44.04 12.13
N GLY A 155 21.82 43.28 11.95
CA GLY A 155 22.30 42.36 13.01
C GLY A 155 23.07 41.12 12.55
N VAL A 156 24.33 41.29 12.16
CA VAL A 156 25.36 40.22 12.08
C VAL A 156 26.01 40.05 13.45
N VAL A 157 26.28 38.81 13.88
CA VAL A 157 27.38 38.53 14.84
C VAL A 157 28.15 37.28 14.39
N ASP A 158 29.44 37.39 14.65
CA ASP A 158 30.63 36.75 14.12
C ASP A 158 31.02 35.42 14.81
N GLN A 159 31.95 34.73 14.16
CA GLN A 159 32.59 33.46 14.50
C GLN A 159 33.73 33.62 15.52
N GLY A 160 34.17 32.51 16.12
CA GLY A 160 35.56 32.38 16.61
C GLY A 160 35.82 31.28 17.65
N PRO A 161 37.05 30.70 17.72
CA PRO A 161 37.24 29.24 17.71
C PRO A 161 38.21 28.65 18.79
N GLY A 162 38.41 27.31 18.76
CA GLY A 162 39.54 26.55 19.36
C GLY A 162 39.11 25.53 20.43
N ARG A 163 39.74 24.37 20.67
CA ARG A 163 41.00 23.74 20.22
C ARG A 163 41.02 22.25 20.66
N GLU A 164 41.88 21.51 19.97
CA GLU A 164 42.48 20.15 20.11
C GLU A 164 42.51 19.38 21.44
N GLY A 165 42.54 18.03 21.34
CA GLY A 165 43.11 17.11 22.33
C GLY A 165 42.84 15.61 22.11
N ARG A 166 43.88 14.83 21.78
CA ARG A 166 44.03 13.35 21.84
C ARG A 166 45.45 13.10 22.42
N PRO A 167 45.97 11.87 22.72
CA PRO A 167 45.39 10.51 22.73
C PRO A 167 45.86 9.62 23.92
N SER A 168 45.46 8.33 23.94
CA SER A 168 46.19 7.10 24.42
C SER A 168 45.14 6.05 24.82
N GLY A 169 45.26 4.72 24.70
CA GLY A 169 46.20 3.70 24.24
C GLY A 169 45.52 2.37 24.65
N GLY A 170 45.37 1.35 23.80
CA GLY A 170 46.31 0.23 23.68
C GLY A 170 45.79 -1.06 24.36
N SER A 171 45.95 -2.20 23.66
CA SER A 171 45.90 -3.62 24.08
C SER A 171 44.57 -4.40 24.14
N SER A 172 44.44 -5.34 23.21
CA SER A 172 44.03 -6.74 23.42
C SER A 172 45.30 -7.63 23.24
N PRO A 173 45.28 -8.98 23.33
CA PRO A 173 44.32 -9.94 23.91
C PRO A 173 44.99 -10.87 24.95
N ASP A 174 44.25 -11.68 25.71
CA ASP A 174 44.81 -12.94 26.21
C ASP A 174 43.75 -14.02 26.49
N GLN A 175 44.14 -15.23 26.10
CA GLN A 175 43.45 -16.50 26.19
C GLN A 175 43.45 -17.00 27.63
N VAL A 176 42.35 -17.59 28.10
CA VAL A 176 42.41 -18.59 29.19
C VAL A 176 41.48 -19.74 28.85
N GLU A 177 42.10 -20.92 28.79
CA GLU A 177 41.51 -22.23 28.55
C GLU A 177 40.54 -22.68 29.65
N ALA A 178 39.69 -23.62 29.26
CA ALA A 178 38.73 -24.32 30.09
C ALA A 178 39.39 -25.16 31.19
N LEU A 179 38.86 -25.08 32.41
CA LEU A 179 39.03 -26.07 33.46
C LEU A 179 37.65 -26.55 33.92
N ASP A 180 37.32 -27.75 33.46
CA ASP A 180 36.14 -28.53 33.84
C ASP A 180 36.34 -29.09 35.25
N PHE A 181 35.56 -28.60 36.21
CA PHE A 181 35.43 -29.20 37.54
C PHE A 181 34.02 -29.76 37.69
N GLY A 182 33.90 -31.05 37.41
CA GLY A 182 32.71 -31.85 37.68
C GLY A 182 32.33 -31.81 39.15
N ILE A 183 31.28 -31.05 39.47
CA ILE A 183 30.53 -31.15 40.72
C ILE A 183 29.05 -31.26 40.35
N SER A 184 28.52 -32.47 40.45
CA SER A 184 27.08 -32.75 40.26
C SER A 184 26.27 -32.02 41.33
N ARG A 185 25.50 -31.01 40.92
CA ARG A 185 24.47 -30.37 41.75
C ARG A 185 23.14 -31.14 41.62
N PRO A 186 22.37 -31.30 42.71
CA PRO A 186 21.08 -31.98 42.67
C PRO A 186 20.08 -31.18 41.82
N GLY A 187 19.23 -31.92 41.10
CA GLY A 187 18.47 -31.48 39.94
C GLY A 187 17.77 -30.13 40.08
N VAL A 188 18.25 -29.16 39.29
CA VAL A 188 17.41 -28.09 38.77
C VAL A 188 16.42 -28.77 37.82
N ARG A 189 15.13 -28.79 38.16
CA ARG A 189 14.10 -29.14 37.16
C ARG A 189 14.35 -28.24 35.95
N ALA A 190 14.66 -28.84 34.80
CA ALA A 190 14.68 -28.12 33.54
C ALA A 190 13.39 -27.28 33.45
N PRO A 191 13.45 -26.02 33.02
CA PRO A 191 12.25 -25.21 32.86
C PRO A 191 11.26 -26.03 32.02
N MET A 192 10.04 -26.22 32.53
CA MET A 192 9.04 -27.02 31.85
C MET A 192 8.93 -26.50 30.42
N SER A 193 9.25 -27.39 29.49
CA SER A 193 9.32 -27.11 28.08
C SER A 193 7.93 -26.67 27.62
N LYS A 194 7.82 -25.44 27.09
CA LYS A 194 6.53 -24.82 26.79
C LYS A 194 6.04 -25.30 25.43
N ASN A 195 4.83 -25.85 25.40
CA ASN A 195 4.13 -26.15 24.15
C ASN A 195 3.32 -24.91 23.73
N ILE A 196 3.35 -24.59 22.43
CA ILE A 196 2.66 -23.44 21.85
C ILE A 196 2.03 -23.88 20.53
N SER A 197 0.78 -23.49 20.29
CA SER A 197 0.05 -23.77 19.05
C SER A 197 -0.69 -22.52 18.59
N ILE A 198 -0.07 -21.75 17.71
CA ILE A 198 -0.67 -20.57 17.08
C ILE A 198 -1.14 -20.96 15.68
N ASN A 199 -2.44 -20.75 15.44
CA ASN A 199 -3.05 -21.05 14.15
C ASN A 199 -4.03 -19.93 13.77
N VAL A 200 -3.48 -18.87 13.17
CA VAL A 200 -4.27 -17.73 12.71
C VAL A 200 -4.71 -17.98 11.27
N HIS A 201 -5.99 -18.30 11.10
CA HIS A 201 -6.63 -18.41 9.80
C HIS A 201 -7.18 -17.05 9.36
N HIS A 202 -6.58 -16.48 8.31
CA HIS A 202 -6.83 -15.13 7.80
C HIS A 202 -6.47 -14.06 8.83
N VAL A 203 -5.22 -13.60 8.79
CA VAL A 203 -4.78 -12.39 9.47
C VAL A 203 -5.72 -11.25 9.06
N THR A 204 -6.26 -10.52 10.03
CA THR A 204 -7.16 -9.39 9.81
C THR A 204 -6.40 -8.07 9.70
N ARG A 205 -7.05 -7.04 9.16
CA ARG A 205 -6.46 -5.70 8.92
C ARG A 205 -5.24 -5.73 7.98
N ILE A 206 -5.30 -6.63 7.01
CA ILE A 206 -4.42 -6.69 5.85
C ILE A 206 -5.30 -6.97 4.61
N GLU A 207 -4.84 -6.53 3.44
CA GLU A 207 -5.51 -6.79 2.16
C GLU A 207 -5.18 -8.22 1.70
N GLY A 208 -6.20 -8.97 1.29
CA GLY A 208 -6.12 -10.39 0.89
C GLY A 208 -5.94 -11.40 2.04
N HIS A 209 -5.73 -12.68 1.67
CA HIS A 209 -5.69 -13.80 2.61
C HIS A 209 -4.28 -14.32 2.93
N GLY A 210 -3.90 -14.31 4.21
CA GLY A 210 -2.70 -14.99 4.72
C GLY A 210 -2.91 -15.62 6.10
N ASN A 211 -2.17 -16.70 6.39
CA ASN A 211 -2.24 -17.43 7.66
C ASN A 211 -0.89 -17.44 8.38
N ILE A 212 -0.95 -17.59 9.71
CA ILE A 212 0.21 -17.81 10.57
C ILE A 212 0.05 -19.16 11.24
N GLN A 213 1.03 -20.06 11.05
CA GLN A 213 1.05 -21.36 11.70
C GLN A 213 2.35 -21.56 12.48
N VAL A 214 2.28 -21.64 13.81
CA VAL A 214 3.43 -21.89 14.68
C VAL A 214 3.11 -23.00 15.67
N ASN A 215 3.90 -24.08 15.62
CA ASN A 215 3.82 -25.19 16.58
C ASN A 215 5.16 -25.37 17.28
N VAL A 216 5.12 -25.39 18.60
CA VAL A 216 6.28 -25.63 19.46
C VAL A 216 5.93 -26.79 20.39
N THR A 217 6.75 -27.85 20.37
CA THR A 217 6.61 -29.00 21.26
C THR A 217 7.91 -29.15 22.03
N ASP A 218 7.79 -29.22 23.35
CA ASP A 218 8.92 -29.28 24.26
C ASP A 218 9.97 -28.17 24.03
N GLY A 219 9.50 -26.94 23.76
CA GLY A 219 10.36 -25.79 23.49
C GLY A 219 11.09 -25.85 22.14
N LYS A 220 10.86 -26.89 21.33
CA LYS A 220 11.39 -27.02 19.97
C LYS A 220 10.33 -26.59 18.97
N ILE A 221 10.72 -25.72 18.03
CA ILE A 221 9.84 -25.26 16.96
C ILE A 221 9.72 -26.40 15.94
N GLU A 222 8.53 -26.98 15.83
CA GLU A 222 8.21 -28.00 14.84
C GLU A 222 7.73 -27.38 13.52
N LYS A 223 7.05 -26.23 13.63
CA LYS A 223 6.49 -25.51 12.49
C LYS A 223 6.48 -24.01 12.75
N CYS A 224 6.86 -23.21 11.77
CA CYS A 224 6.72 -21.76 11.76
C CYS A 224 6.54 -21.33 10.30
N GLU A 225 5.32 -20.98 9.90
CA GLU A 225 5.00 -20.69 8.50
C GLU A 225 4.11 -19.45 8.37
N TRP A 226 4.51 -18.58 7.46
CA TRP A 226 3.67 -17.61 6.78
C TRP A 226 3.09 -18.25 5.51
N GLN A 227 1.77 -18.43 5.49
CA GLN A 227 1.08 -19.10 4.38
C GLN A 227 0.21 -18.13 3.60
N VAL A 228 0.23 -18.25 2.28
CA VAL A 228 -0.61 -17.45 1.39
C VAL A 228 -1.48 -18.38 0.56
N PRO A 229 -2.75 -18.60 0.94
CA PRO A 229 -3.68 -19.50 0.23
C PRO A 229 -4.48 -18.82 -0.90
N GLU A 230 -4.23 -17.53 -1.13
CA GLU A 230 -5.01 -16.65 -2.00
C GLU A 230 -5.05 -17.11 -3.47
N ALA A 231 -6.13 -16.80 -4.19
CA ALA A 231 -6.30 -17.29 -5.56
C ALA A 231 -5.51 -16.47 -6.59
N PRO A 232 -4.80 -17.12 -7.55
CA PRO A 232 -4.13 -16.40 -8.62
C PRO A 232 -5.15 -15.77 -9.57
N ARG A 233 -4.86 -14.55 -10.03
CA ARG A 233 -5.74 -13.80 -10.95
C ARG A 233 -5.23 -13.72 -12.38
N PHE A 234 -4.03 -14.24 -12.66
CA PHE A 234 -3.46 -14.43 -14.01
C PHE A 234 -3.36 -13.17 -14.90
N PHE A 235 -3.10 -11.99 -14.30
CA PHE A 235 -2.97 -10.73 -15.06
C PHE A 235 -1.89 -10.77 -16.15
N GLU A 236 -0.78 -11.45 -15.89
CA GLU A 236 0.32 -11.66 -16.85
C GLU A 236 -0.13 -12.41 -18.11
N ALA A 237 -1.08 -13.34 -17.98
CA ALA A 237 -1.70 -14.02 -19.11
C ALA A 237 -2.77 -13.15 -19.78
N MET A 238 -3.58 -12.42 -19.00
CA MET A 238 -4.68 -11.60 -19.51
C MET A 238 -4.25 -10.44 -20.42
N VAL A 239 -3.04 -9.92 -20.23
CA VAL A 239 -2.50 -8.85 -21.08
C VAL A 239 -2.03 -9.35 -22.45
N ARG A 240 -1.82 -10.67 -22.64
CA ARG A 240 -1.42 -11.23 -23.93
C ARG A 240 -2.54 -11.06 -24.96
N GLY A 241 -2.17 -10.71 -26.19
CA GLY A 241 -3.11 -10.44 -27.27
C GLY A 241 -3.85 -9.10 -27.17
N ARG A 242 -3.52 -8.26 -26.17
CA ARG A 242 -4.12 -6.94 -25.98
C ARG A 242 -3.29 -5.86 -26.66
N HIS A 243 -3.95 -4.84 -27.19
CA HIS A 243 -3.24 -3.69 -27.73
C HIS A 243 -2.64 -2.86 -26.58
N TYR A 244 -1.49 -2.22 -26.79
CA TYR A 244 -0.76 -1.50 -25.73
C TYR A 244 -1.61 -0.47 -24.97
N SER A 245 -2.61 0.12 -25.62
CA SER A 245 -3.53 1.09 -25.02
C SER A 245 -4.45 0.49 -23.94
N GLU A 246 -4.59 -0.83 -23.89
CA GLU A 246 -5.48 -1.55 -22.97
C GLU A 246 -4.75 -2.11 -21.75
N VAL A 247 -3.45 -2.38 -21.88
CA VAL A 247 -2.65 -3.12 -20.89
C VAL A 247 -2.68 -2.43 -19.52
N ALA A 248 -2.44 -1.12 -19.46
CA ALA A 248 -2.48 -0.35 -18.22
C ALA A 248 -3.86 -0.35 -17.55
N ARG A 249 -4.94 -0.41 -18.34
CA ARG A 249 -6.29 -0.55 -17.79
C ARG A 249 -6.44 -1.94 -17.18
N ILE A 250 -6.07 -3.00 -17.86
CA ILE A 250 -6.18 -4.36 -17.31
C ILE A 250 -5.39 -4.47 -16.01
N THR A 251 -4.13 -4.06 -16.01
CA THR A 251 -3.27 -4.22 -14.84
C THR A 251 -3.60 -3.32 -13.67
N SER A 252 -4.30 -2.19 -13.88
CA SER A 252 -4.73 -1.36 -12.75
C SER A 252 -5.70 -2.08 -11.81
N ARG A 253 -6.32 -3.19 -12.25
CA ARG A 253 -7.24 -4.02 -11.44
C ARG A 253 -6.53 -5.10 -10.62
N ILE A 254 -5.19 -5.16 -10.68
CA ILE A 254 -4.42 -6.02 -9.78
C ILE A 254 -4.70 -5.60 -8.32
N CYS A 255 -4.79 -4.32 -8.01
CA CYS A 255 -5.09 -3.88 -6.64
C CYS A 255 -6.00 -2.67 -6.67
N GLY A 256 -6.97 -2.59 -5.75
CA GLY A 256 -7.80 -1.41 -5.56
C GLY A 256 -7.07 -0.28 -4.84
N ILE A 257 -6.10 -0.60 -3.98
CA ILE A 257 -5.33 0.36 -3.18
C ILE A 257 -4.19 0.99 -3.98
N CYS A 258 -3.31 0.16 -4.56
CA CYS A 258 -2.16 0.62 -5.35
C CYS A 258 -2.41 0.62 -6.88
N SER A 259 -3.66 0.90 -7.27
CA SER A 259 -4.08 0.90 -8.67
C SER A 259 -3.40 1.98 -9.53
N VAL A 260 -3.01 3.11 -8.92
CA VAL A 260 -2.26 4.18 -9.58
C VAL A 260 -0.86 3.69 -9.92
N GLY A 261 -0.18 3.07 -8.97
CA GLY A 261 1.12 2.44 -9.13
C GLY A 261 1.14 1.41 -10.24
N HIS A 262 0.17 0.48 -10.26
CA HIS A 262 0.03 -0.48 -11.36
C HIS A 262 -0.19 0.19 -12.72
N THR A 263 -0.97 1.27 -12.76
CA THR A 263 -1.19 2.02 -14.00
C THR A 263 0.10 2.67 -14.49
N LEU A 264 0.83 3.33 -13.58
CA LEU A 264 2.05 4.06 -13.87
C LEU A 264 3.22 3.11 -14.23
N ALA A 265 3.39 2.00 -13.52
CA ALA A 265 4.38 0.98 -13.86
C ALA A 265 4.12 0.38 -15.25
N SER A 266 2.85 0.06 -15.51
CA SER A 266 2.41 -0.51 -16.79
C SER A 266 2.60 0.47 -17.95
N ILE A 267 2.29 1.75 -17.73
CA ILE A 267 2.56 2.82 -18.70
C ILE A 267 4.06 2.97 -18.95
N LYS A 268 4.90 3.07 -17.91
CA LYS A 268 6.36 3.19 -18.07
C LYS A 268 6.94 2.02 -18.85
N ALA A 269 6.56 0.78 -18.52
CA ALA A 269 6.99 -0.41 -19.23
C ALA A 269 6.61 -0.36 -20.72
N THR A 270 5.38 0.07 -21.01
CA THR A 270 4.86 0.21 -22.36
C THR A 270 5.57 1.32 -23.14
N GLU A 271 5.77 2.49 -22.51
CA GLU A 271 6.45 3.63 -23.12
C GLU A 271 7.90 3.31 -23.43
N HIS A 272 8.60 2.63 -22.51
CA HIS A 272 9.93 2.10 -22.76
C HIS A 272 9.93 1.13 -23.94
N ALA A 273 9.05 0.13 -23.96
CA ALA A 273 8.98 -0.88 -25.02
C ALA A 273 8.74 -0.28 -26.41
N LEU A 274 7.92 0.77 -26.47
CA LEU A 274 7.48 1.40 -27.71
C LEU A 274 8.27 2.66 -28.09
N GLY A 275 9.27 3.05 -27.29
CA GLY A 275 10.08 4.25 -27.52
C GLY A 275 9.26 5.55 -27.46
N ILE A 276 8.25 5.58 -26.60
CA ILE A 276 7.41 6.76 -26.36
C ILE A 276 8.11 7.64 -25.32
N GLN A 277 8.32 8.91 -25.64
CA GLN A 277 8.90 9.90 -24.75
C GLN A 277 7.85 10.94 -24.38
N VAL A 278 7.62 11.14 -23.09
CA VAL A 278 6.63 12.10 -22.58
C VAL A 278 7.28 13.41 -22.17
N THR A 279 6.48 14.47 -22.10
CA THR A 279 6.94 15.81 -21.77
C THR A 279 7.18 15.97 -20.24
N PRO A 280 7.93 17.00 -19.82
CA PRO A 280 8.11 17.30 -18.40
C PRO A 280 6.78 17.52 -17.65
N GLN A 281 5.79 18.15 -18.29
CA GLN A 281 4.45 18.34 -17.72
C GLN A 281 3.79 17.00 -17.36
N VAL A 282 3.80 16.04 -18.30
CA VAL A 282 3.26 14.69 -18.07
C VAL A 282 4.02 13.99 -16.93
N LYS A 283 5.35 14.12 -16.90
CA LYS A 283 6.19 13.54 -15.83
C LYS A 283 5.77 14.07 -14.45
N LYS A 284 5.68 15.40 -14.29
CA LYS A 284 5.27 16.06 -13.05
C LYS A 284 3.84 15.69 -12.62
N LEU A 285 2.89 15.63 -13.55
CA LEU A 285 1.52 15.20 -13.24
C LEU A 285 1.45 13.75 -12.77
N ARG A 286 2.26 12.85 -13.35
CA ARG A 286 2.35 11.45 -12.90
C ARG A 286 3.01 11.32 -11.54
N GLN A 287 4.06 12.11 -11.25
CA GLN A 287 4.67 12.20 -9.92
C GLN A 287 3.66 12.70 -8.88
N LEU A 288 2.92 13.77 -9.19
CA LEU A 288 1.86 14.31 -8.34
C LEU A 288 0.77 13.26 -8.05
N LEU A 289 0.33 12.53 -9.07
CA LEU A 289 -0.63 11.42 -8.89
C LEU A 289 -0.03 10.28 -8.04
N LYS A 290 1.27 10.00 -8.18
CA LYS A 290 1.94 8.95 -7.42
C LYS A 290 2.06 9.28 -5.93
N HIS A 291 2.32 10.54 -5.59
CA HIS A 291 2.30 11.02 -4.22
C HIS A 291 0.89 10.97 -3.62
N ALA A 292 -0.16 11.22 -4.42
CA ALA A 292 -1.55 11.08 -3.96
C ALA A 292 -1.85 9.65 -3.48
N GLU A 293 -1.47 8.63 -4.28
CA GLU A 293 -1.61 7.22 -3.88
C GLU A 293 -0.80 6.91 -2.61
N ASN A 294 0.44 7.40 -2.53
CA ASN A 294 1.30 7.12 -1.39
C ASN A 294 0.72 7.72 -0.10
N PHE A 295 0.29 8.98 -0.16
CA PHE A 295 -0.38 9.66 0.94
C PHE A 295 -1.66 8.94 1.36
N ASP A 296 -2.54 8.63 0.41
CA ASP A 296 -3.85 8.02 0.69
C ASP A 296 -3.72 6.62 1.33
N SER A 297 -2.83 5.79 0.79
CA SER A 297 -2.60 4.44 1.31
C SER A 297 -1.90 4.46 2.67
N HIS A 298 -0.92 5.34 2.89
CA HIS A 298 -0.24 5.40 4.19
C HIS A 298 -1.14 5.94 5.28
N ILE A 299 -2.01 6.92 4.99
CA ILE A 299 -3.03 7.37 5.94
C ILE A 299 -3.94 6.22 6.36
N LEU A 300 -4.40 5.40 5.39
CA LEU A 300 -5.19 4.21 5.68
C LEU A 300 -4.42 3.26 6.61
N HIS A 301 -3.21 2.86 6.22
CA HIS A 301 -2.47 1.86 6.99
C HIS A 301 -2.06 2.36 8.38
N VAL A 302 -1.42 3.53 8.46
CA VAL A 302 -0.90 4.09 9.71
C VAL A 302 -2.03 4.32 10.70
N LEU A 303 -3.13 4.99 10.30
CA LEU A 303 -4.16 5.44 11.24
C LEU A 303 -5.30 4.44 11.45
N PHE A 304 -5.63 3.59 10.47
CA PHE A 304 -6.75 2.65 10.58
C PHE A 304 -6.29 1.21 10.85
N LEU A 305 -5.17 0.77 10.27
CA LEU A 305 -4.78 -0.64 10.31
C LEU A 305 -3.74 -0.93 11.39
N ALA A 306 -2.68 -0.13 11.49
CA ALA A 306 -1.56 -0.38 12.40
C ALA A 306 -1.73 0.27 13.79
N THR A 307 -2.26 1.50 13.87
CA THR A 307 -2.47 2.19 15.16
C THR A 307 -3.30 1.40 16.19
N PRO A 308 -4.36 0.65 15.80
CA PRO A 308 -5.10 -0.20 16.75
C PRO A 308 -4.21 -1.18 17.54
N ASP A 309 -3.17 -1.74 16.92
CA ASP A 309 -2.24 -2.65 17.61
C ASP A 309 -1.43 -1.93 18.68
N LEU A 310 -0.92 -0.73 18.38
CA LEU A 310 -0.19 0.11 19.35
C LEU A 310 -1.08 0.58 20.51
N LEU A 311 -2.40 0.58 20.32
CA LEU A 311 -3.38 0.92 21.34
C LEU A 311 -4.00 -0.33 22.02
N ALA A 312 -3.61 -1.53 21.60
CA ALA A 312 -4.17 -2.80 22.07
C ALA A 312 -5.71 -2.87 21.96
N VAL A 313 -6.25 -2.37 20.84
CA VAL A 313 -7.69 -2.44 20.50
C VAL A 313 -7.90 -3.25 19.22
N PRO A 314 -9.05 -3.94 19.04
CA PRO A 314 -9.23 -4.91 17.95
C PRO A 314 -9.36 -4.29 16.55
N SER A 315 -9.71 -2.99 16.48
CA SER A 315 -9.97 -2.25 15.24
C SER A 315 -9.99 -0.74 15.48
N VAL A 316 -10.21 0.03 14.41
CA VAL A 316 -10.45 1.48 14.48
C VAL A 316 -11.81 1.84 15.07
N PHE A 317 -12.81 0.94 15.04
CA PHE A 317 -14.18 1.27 15.45
C PHE A 317 -14.32 1.66 16.94
N PRO A 318 -13.67 0.97 17.91
CA PRO A 318 -13.61 1.42 19.30
C PRO A 318 -12.99 2.82 19.48
N LEU A 319 -12.12 3.24 18.56
CA LEU A 319 -11.50 4.56 18.59
C LEU A 319 -12.48 5.67 18.23
N VAL A 320 -13.59 5.38 17.53
CA VAL A 320 -14.63 6.37 17.24
C VAL A 320 -15.25 6.93 18.52
N ALA A 321 -15.45 6.08 19.54
CA ALA A 321 -16.02 6.48 20.81
C ALA A 321 -15.00 7.08 21.78
N THR A 322 -13.76 6.58 21.75
CA THR A 322 -12.71 6.95 22.73
C THR A 322 -11.80 8.09 22.25
N HIS A 323 -11.55 8.18 20.95
CA HIS A 323 -10.64 9.15 20.31
C HIS A 323 -11.28 9.77 19.05
N PRO A 324 -12.50 10.33 19.14
CA PRO A 324 -13.28 10.77 17.98
C PRO A 324 -12.55 11.79 17.11
N ASP A 325 -11.77 12.68 17.70
CA ASP A 325 -11.09 13.75 16.97
C ASP A 325 -9.99 13.21 16.04
N VAL A 326 -9.25 12.18 16.48
CA VAL A 326 -8.19 11.55 15.69
C VAL A 326 -8.80 10.72 14.54
N VAL A 327 -9.89 10.00 14.80
CA VAL A 327 -10.58 9.24 13.76
C VAL A 327 -11.17 10.19 12.69
N LYS A 328 -11.75 11.32 13.11
CA LYS A 328 -12.24 12.35 12.19
C LYS A 328 -11.11 12.94 11.34
N LEU A 329 -9.97 13.27 11.95
CA LEU A 329 -8.76 13.70 11.23
C LEU A 329 -8.36 12.67 10.17
N ALA A 330 -8.26 11.40 10.55
CA ALA A 330 -7.90 10.31 9.63
C ALA A 330 -8.88 10.19 8.45
N LEU A 331 -10.18 10.29 8.70
CA LEU A 331 -11.21 10.25 7.65
C LEU A 331 -11.18 11.47 6.71
N ARG A 332 -10.88 12.67 7.24
CA ARG A 332 -10.71 13.87 6.41
C ARG A 332 -9.47 13.76 5.53
N LEU A 333 -8.35 13.27 6.07
CA LEU A 333 -7.10 13.05 5.33
C LEU A 333 -7.28 11.99 4.25
N LYS A 334 -7.95 10.87 4.55
CA LYS A 334 -8.28 9.81 3.57
C LYS A 334 -9.11 10.38 2.42
N ARG A 335 -10.15 11.16 2.75
CA ARG A 335 -10.98 11.82 1.72
C ARG A 335 -10.17 12.81 0.89
N PHE A 336 -9.31 13.62 1.52
CA PHE A 336 -8.45 14.57 0.81
C PHE A 336 -7.51 13.85 -0.17
N GLY A 337 -6.78 12.82 0.29
CA GLY A 337 -5.89 12.02 -0.55
C GLY A 337 -6.63 11.39 -1.73
N HIS A 338 -7.83 10.86 -1.48
CA HIS A 338 -8.68 10.32 -2.53
C HIS A 338 -9.16 11.38 -3.53
N GLU A 339 -9.62 12.56 -3.10
CA GLU A 339 -10.06 13.62 -4.00
C GLU A 339 -8.90 14.18 -4.83
N TRP A 340 -7.71 14.32 -4.23
CA TRP A 340 -6.47 14.68 -4.91
C TRP A 340 -6.13 13.67 -6.00
N GLY A 341 -6.07 12.37 -5.68
CA GLY A 341 -5.82 11.32 -6.66
C GLY A 341 -6.85 11.31 -7.79
N SER A 342 -8.13 11.55 -7.47
CA SER A 342 -9.21 11.59 -8.45
C SER A 342 -9.12 12.81 -9.37
N LEU A 343 -8.68 13.96 -8.87
CA LEU A 343 -8.46 15.14 -9.70
C LEU A 343 -7.42 14.88 -10.80
N ILE A 344 -6.33 14.18 -10.49
CA ILE A 344 -5.27 13.94 -11.48
C ILE A 344 -5.56 12.68 -12.32
N GLY A 345 -6.03 11.59 -11.68
CA GLY A 345 -6.25 10.29 -12.31
C GLY A 345 -7.64 10.10 -12.94
N GLY A 346 -8.59 11.02 -12.71
CA GLY A 346 -10.01 10.92 -13.06
C GLY A 346 -10.82 10.09 -12.06
N ARG A 347 -10.17 9.08 -11.47
CA ARG A 347 -10.61 8.34 -10.28
C ARG A 347 -9.35 7.80 -9.60
N THR A 348 -9.34 7.75 -8.28
CA THR A 348 -8.19 7.20 -7.53
C THR A 348 -8.09 5.70 -7.71
N THR A 349 -9.20 5.00 -7.52
CA THR A 349 -9.27 3.55 -7.75
C THR A 349 -9.41 3.26 -9.25
N HIS A 350 -8.43 2.57 -9.81
CA HIS A 350 -8.30 2.19 -11.21
C HIS A 350 -8.22 3.39 -12.18
N PRO A 351 -7.29 4.35 -12.02
CA PRO A 351 -7.30 5.62 -12.75
C PRO A 351 -7.40 5.48 -14.28
N THR A 352 -7.96 6.49 -14.93
CA THR A 352 -8.31 6.43 -16.37
C THR A 352 -7.72 7.55 -17.21
N ARG A 353 -7.31 8.66 -16.58
CA ARG A 353 -6.67 9.78 -17.27
C ARG A 353 -5.23 9.48 -17.71
N PRO A 354 -4.32 8.93 -16.88
CA PRO A 354 -2.98 8.59 -17.36
C PRO A 354 -3.05 7.44 -18.37
N ILE A 355 -2.45 7.64 -19.54
CA ILE A 355 -2.37 6.66 -20.64
C ILE A 355 -0.98 6.68 -21.27
N PRO A 356 -0.56 5.64 -22.03
CA PRO A 356 0.71 5.69 -22.73
C PRO A 356 0.81 6.92 -23.65
N GLY A 357 1.90 7.68 -23.51
CA GLY A 357 2.16 8.90 -24.26
C GLY A 357 1.61 10.19 -23.67
N GLY A 358 0.89 10.15 -22.54
CA GLY A 358 0.39 11.37 -21.89
C GLY A 358 -0.78 11.17 -20.94
N PHE A 359 -1.77 12.05 -21.06
CA PHE A 359 -3.06 12.00 -20.36
C PHE A 359 -4.21 12.07 -21.37
N GLY A 360 -5.29 11.32 -21.13
CA GLY A 360 -6.52 11.42 -21.93
C GLY A 360 -7.34 12.67 -21.61
N GLU A 361 -7.11 13.27 -20.44
CA GLU A 361 -7.67 14.54 -19.98
C GLU A 361 -6.72 15.13 -18.93
N LEU A 362 -6.40 16.42 -19.05
CA LEU A 362 -5.52 17.14 -18.13
C LEU A 362 -6.34 17.93 -17.11
N PRO A 363 -5.85 18.08 -15.86
CA PRO A 363 -6.44 19.03 -14.92
C PRO A 363 -6.15 20.46 -15.39
N THR A 364 -7.05 21.39 -15.08
CA THR A 364 -6.83 22.81 -15.36
C THR A 364 -5.94 23.45 -14.29
N THR A 365 -5.20 24.51 -14.65
CA THR A 365 -4.41 25.29 -13.69
C THR A 365 -5.23 25.80 -12.51
N GLU A 366 -6.50 26.18 -12.74
CA GLU A 366 -7.39 26.64 -11.66
C GLU A 366 -7.80 25.50 -10.71
N GLU A 367 -7.95 24.27 -11.20
CA GLU A 367 -8.16 23.11 -10.33
C GLU A 367 -6.91 22.79 -9.51
N LEU A 368 -5.71 22.91 -10.09
CA LEU A 368 -4.45 22.74 -9.36
C LEU A 368 -4.27 23.81 -8.27
N LYS A 369 -4.60 25.07 -8.54
CA LYS A 369 -4.59 26.15 -7.54
C LYS A 369 -5.50 25.84 -6.35
N LYS A 370 -6.73 25.37 -6.62
CA LYS A 370 -7.66 24.97 -5.55
C LYS A 370 -7.12 23.80 -4.73
N LEU A 371 -6.56 22.78 -5.38
CA LEU A 371 -5.93 21.67 -4.67
C LEU A 371 -4.77 22.17 -3.78
N ARG A 372 -3.93 23.07 -4.32
CA ARG A 372 -2.81 23.67 -3.59
C ARG A 372 -3.25 24.46 -2.36
N GLU A 373 -4.32 25.24 -2.46
CA GLU A 373 -4.94 25.96 -1.32
C GLU A 373 -5.46 25.00 -0.25
N ARG A 374 -6.05 23.87 -0.66
CA ARG A 374 -6.56 22.85 0.26
C ARG A 374 -5.45 22.12 1.03
N PHE A 375 -4.24 22.03 0.48
CA PHE A 375 -3.10 21.54 1.27
C PHE A 375 -2.84 22.41 2.50
N ASP A 376 -2.87 23.74 2.34
CA ASP A 376 -2.61 24.67 3.44
C ASP A 376 -3.78 24.73 4.44
N THR A 377 -5.01 24.68 3.94
CA THR A 377 -6.22 24.92 4.74
C THR A 377 -6.82 23.67 5.36
N GLU A 378 -6.62 22.50 4.74
CA GLU A 378 -7.21 21.21 5.17
C GLU A 378 -6.13 20.18 5.50
N ALA A 379 -5.31 19.79 4.52
CA ALA A 379 -4.51 18.57 4.61
C ALA A 379 -3.32 18.66 5.58
N LEU A 380 -2.50 19.70 5.49
CA LEU A 380 -1.31 19.83 6.35
C LEU A 380 -1.67 19.98 7.83
N PRO A 381 -2.61 20.87 8.23
CA PRO A 381 -2.96 21.00 9.64
C PRO A 381 -3.47 19.68 10.23
N ASP A 382 -4.31 18.97 9.47
CA ASP A 382 -4.86 17.69 9.89
C ASP A 382 -3.78 16.60 9.95
N ALA A 383 -2.90 16.53 8.96
CA ALA A 383 -1.82 15.53 8.88
C ALA A 383 -0.83 15.72 10.03
N LEU A 384 -0.38 16.95 10.29
CA LEU A 384 0.57 17.23 11.36
C LEU A 384 -0.02 16.89 12.73
N LYS A 385 -1.31 17.18 12.97
CA LYS A 385 -1.99 16.85 14.22
C LYS A 385 -2.18 15.33 14.39
N ALA A 386 -2.60 14.63 13.34
CA ALA A 386 -2.74 13.18 13.38
C ALA A 386 -1.39 12.49 13.61
N LEU A 387 -0.33 12.99 12.96
CA LEU A 387 1.03 12.46 13.10
C LEU A 387 1.66 12.80 14.44
N GLU A 388 1.34 13.93 15.07
CA GLU A 388 1.76 14.23 16.44
C GLU A 388 1.22 13.18 17.42
N VAL A 389 -0.06 12.82 17.28
CA VAL A 389 -0.65 11.73 18.07
C VAL A 389 0.04 10.41 17.78
N PHE A 390 0.31 10.09 16.52
CA PHE A 390 1.02 8.87 16.14
C PHE A 390 2.45 8.80 16.71
N VAL A 391 3.21 9.89 16.64
CA VAL A 391 4.55 10.02 17.22
C VAL A 391 4.53 9.75 18.73
N SER A 392 3.48 10.15 19.44
CA SER A 392 3.34 9.84 20.87
C SER A 392 3.24 8.33 21.18
N LEU A 393 2.91 7.51 20.17
CA LEU A 393 2.86 6.05 20.26
C LEU A 393 4.20 5.38 19.97
N ALA A 394 5.23 6.13 19.55
CA ALA A 394 6.54 5.57 19.20
C ALA A 394 7.16 4.65 20.28
N PRO A 395 7.05 4.94 21.60
CA PRO A 395 7.55 4.04 22.64
C PRO A 395 6.88 2.66 22.69
N LYS A 396 5.75 2.47 22.00
CA LYS A 396 4.96 1.23 21.99
C LYS A 396 5.32 0.29 20.84
N PHE A 397 6.17 0.70 19.89
CA PHE A 397 6.63 -0.21 18.84
C PHE A 397 7.37 -1.42 19.45
N PRO A 398 7.09 -2.64 18.99
CA PRO A 398 7.85 -3.80 19.41
C PRO A 398 9.35 -3.63 19.09
N ARG A 399 10.19 -4.05 20.03
CA ARG A 399 11.63 -4.10 19.83
C ARG A 399 11.98 -5.43 19.18
N PHE A 400 12.47 -5.36 17.96
CA PHE A 400 12.94 -6.49 17.19
C PHE A 400 13.96 -5.96 16.18
N ASP A 401 14.89 -6.80 15.79
CA ASP A 401 15.90 -6.44 14.80
C ASP A 401 16.19 -7.69 13.99
N ARG A 402 16.09 -7.63 12.67
CA ARG A 402 16.67 -8.64 11.79
C ARG A 402 17.27 -7.94 10.58
N PRO A 403 18.60 -7.72 10.55
CA PRO A 403 19.23 -7.08 9.41
C PRO A 403 19.01 -7.92 8.15
N THR A 404 18.60 -7.25 7.07
CA THR A 404 18.35 -7.82 5.75
C THR A 404 18.77 -6.82 4.68
N GLU A 405 18.61 -7.17 3.42
CA GLU A 405 18.79 -6.24 2.31
C GLU A 405 17.54 -5.38 2.10
N TYR A 406 17.69 -4.10 1.76
CA TYR A 406 16.60 -3.15 1.55
C TYR A 406 16.58 -2.68 0.10
N VAL A 407 15.56 -3.08 -0.65
CA VAL A 407 15.43 -2.80 -2.09
C VAL A 407 14.36 -1.73 -2.31
N ALA A 408 14.75 -0.66 -2.98
CA ALA A 408 13.86 0.44 -3.37
C ALA A 408 14.36 1.13 -4.65
N LEU A 409 13.53 1.94 -5.30
CA LEU A 409 14.02 2.86 -6.33
C LEU A 409 14.85 3.98 -5.72
N HIS A 410 15.84 4.45 -6.46
CA HIS A 410 16.67 5.60 -6.14
C HIS A 410 16.84 6.47 -7.39
N SER A 411 16.63 7.77 -7.22
CA SER A 411 16.82 8.79 -8.25
C SER A 411 17.68 9.88 -7.65
N GLU A 412 18.44 10.66 -8.42
CA GLU A 412 19.05 11.89 -7.90
C GLU A 412 18.04 13.07 -7.86
N GLU A 413 16.95 12.97 -8.63
CA GLU A 413 15.97 14.05 -8.83
C GLU A 413 14.85 14.10 -7.78
N GLU A 414 14.52 12.97 -7.15
CA GLU A 414 13.41 12.82 -6.21
C GLU A 414 13.67 11.69 -5.20
N TYR A 415 12.85 11.58 -4.15
CA TYR A 415 12.89 10.51 -3.13
C TYR A 415 12.71 9.06 -3.67
N GLY A 416 12.57 8.91 -4.99
CA GLY A 416 12.51 7.64 -5.69
C GLY A 416 11.13 7.01 -5.70
N LEU A 417 10.04 7.79 -5.83
CA LEU A 417 8.68 7.20 -5.88
C LEU A 417 8.23 6.80 -7.30
N TYR A 418 8.61 7.58 -8.30
CA TYR A 418 8.19 7.43 -9.68
C TYR A 418 9.37 7.23 -10.64
N LEU A 419 10.54 7.78 -10.31
CA LEU A 419 11.76 7.79 -11.12
C LEU A 419 12.88 7.04 -10.42
N GLY A 420 13.89 6.70 -11.21
CA GLY A 420 15.12 6.12 -10.70
C GLY A 420 15.32 4.67 -11.10
N ASP A 421 16.45 4.15 -10.62
CA ASP A 421 16.90 2.79 -10.78
C ASP A 421 16.87 2.04 -9.45
N ILE A 422 17.09 0.73 -9.46
CA ILE A 422 16.94 -0.13 -8.29
C ILE A 422 18.16 0.07 -7.38
N SER A 423 17.95 0.65 -6.20
CA SER A 423 18.95 0.69 -5.14
C SER A 423 18.75 -0.45 -4.16
N CYS A 424 19.83 -1.17 -3.92
CA CYS A 424 19.90 -2.30 -3.01
C CYS A 424 20.85 -1.94 -1.85
N CYS A 425 20.29 -1.59 -0.69
CA CYS A 425 21.03 -1.19 0.52
C CYS A 425 21.24 -2.39 1.45
N MET A 426 22.49 -2.65 1.82
CA MET A 426 22.87 -3.69 2.78
C MET A 426 22.78 -3.16 4.22
N PRO A 427 22.72 -4.04 5.25
CA PRO A 427 22.76 -3.61 6.66
C PRO A 427 23.94 -2.73 7.06
N ASP A 428 25.07 -2.85 6.37
CA ASP A 428 26.26 -2.02 6.61
C ASP A 428 26.21 -0.65 5.91
N GLY A 429 25.08 -0.31 5.28
CA GLY A 429 24.85 0.95 4.57
C GLY A 429 25.37 0.99 3.14
N LYS A 430 26.05 -0.06 2.65
CA LYS A 430 26.51 -0.11 1.26
C LYS A 430 25.33 -0.24 0.30
N LYS A 431 25.34 0.58 -0.74
CA LYS A 431 24.30 0.62 -1.78
C LYS A 431 24.88 0.19 -3.12
N GLU A 432 24.09 -0.54 -3.89
CA GLU A 432 24.36 -0.88 -5.28
C GLU A 432 23.16 -0.44 -6.11
N ILE A 433 23.42 0.19 -7.25
CA ILE A 433 22.39 0.62 -8.20
C ILE A 433 22.36 -0.36 -9.38
N VAL A 434 21.18 -0.85 -9.71
CA VAL A 434 20.90 -1.74 -10.84
C VAL A 434 19.82 -1.12 -11.70
N GLU A 435 20.00 -1.10 -13.03
CA GLU A 435 18.99 -0.56 -13.93
C GLU A 435 17.65 -1.29 -13.78
N VAL A 436 16.53 -0.56 -13.88
CA VAL A 436 15.19 -1.17 -13.83
C VAL A 436 14.96 -2.21 -14.94
N SER A 437 15.62 -2.04 -16.09
CA SER A 437 15.62 -3.01 -17.20
C SER A 437 16.12 -4.39 -16.77
N ASP A 438 16.97 -4.44 -15.75
CA ASP A 438 17.66 -5.61 -15.22
C ASP A 438 17.03 -6.15 -13.93
N TYR A 439 15.78 -5.76 -13.60
CA TYR A 439 15.11 -6.12 -12.33
C TYR A 439 15.18 -7.61 -11.97
N ARG A 440 15.23 -8.53 -12.96
CA ARG A 440 15.34 -9.97 -12.74
C ARG A 440 16.63 -10.38 -12.02
N LYS A 441 17.71 -9.60 -12.13
CA LYS A 441 18.96 -9.81 -11.37
C LYS A 441 18.74 -9.61 -9.86
N VAL A 442 17.78 -8.75 -9.49
CA VAL A 442 17.46 -8.43 -8.10
C VAL A 442 16.34 -9.34 -7.57
N THR A 443 15.25 -9.53 -8.32
CA THR A 443 14.03 -10.15 -7.74
C THR A 443 14.15 -11.66 -7.53
N ASN A 444 14.81 -12.40 -8.42
CA ASN A 444 15.02 -13.86 -8.34
C ASN A 444 13.87 -14.65 -7.70
N GLU A 445 12.67 -14.56 -8.30
CA GLU A 445 11.47 -15.21 -7.77
C GLU A 445 11.60 -16.74 -7.74
N HIS A 446 11.07 -17.38 -6.70
CA HIS A 446 10.96 -18.83 -6.57
C HIS A 446 9.67 -19.24 -5.86
N VAL A 447 9.21 -20.46 -6.08
CA VAL A 447 7.98 -21.00 -5.47
C VAL A 447 8.30 -21.76 -4.19
N VAL A 448 7.34 -21.76 -3.25
CA VAL A 448 7.40 -22.55 -2.02
C VAL A 448 6.07 -23.29 -1.79
N PRO A 449 6.05 -24.48 -1.18
CA PRO A 449 4.84 -25.30 -1.09
C PRO A 449 3.68 -24.68 -0.30
N GLN A 450 3.97 -23.80 0.66
CA GLN A 450 3.00 -23.21 1.58
C GLN A 450 2.36 -21.90 1.08
N SER A 451 2.65 -21.48 -0.16
CA SER A 451 2.27 -20.16 -0.68
C SER A 451 1.91 -20.21 -2.16
N THR A 452 0.76 -19.63 -2.53
CA THR A 452 0.37 -19.36 -3.93
C THR A 452 1.04 -18.11 -4.51
N ALA A 453 1.64 -17.28 -3.65
CA ALA A 453 2.54 -16.20 -4.03
C ALA A 453 3.98 -16.72 -4.07
N LYS A 454 4.78 -16.20 -5.00
CA LYS A 454 6.22 -16.52 -5.07
C LYS A 454 6.96 -15.83 -3.91
N TYR A 455 8.18 -16.25 -3.66
CA TYR A 455 9.16 -15.62 -2.76
C TYR A 455 10.28 -15.00 -3.59
N THR A 456 10.96 -13.98 -3.06
CA THR A 456 12.12 -13.36 -3.70
C THR A 456 13.35 -13.43 -2.80
N ARG A 457 14.53 -13.33 -3.43
CA ARG A 457 15.82 -13.21 -2.75
C ARG A 457 16.82 -12.50 -3.65
N HIS A 458 17.86 -11.94 -3.07
CA HIS A 458 18.92 -11.30 -3.84
C HIS A 458 20.29 -11.64 -3.25
N ARG A 459 20.98 -10.69 -2.61
CA ARG A 459 22.32 -10.90 -2.04
C ARG A 459 22.27 -11.60 -0.69
N LEU A 460 21.13 -11.52 0.00
CA LEU A 460 20.80 -12.31 1.19
C LEU A 460 19.65 -13.29 0.92
N GLY A 461 19.29 -14.09 1.94
CA GLY A 461 18.21 -15.09 1.84
C GLY A 461 16.82 -14.49 1.56
N SER A 462 16.64 -13.20 1.81
CA SER A 462 15.46 -12.39 1.51
C SER A 462 15.87 -10.92 1.40
N TYR A 463 14.96 -10.05 1.00
CA TYR A 463 15.10 -8.60 1.13
C TYR A 463 13.77 -7.97 1.52
N MET A 464 13.83 -6.74 2.03
CA MET A 464 12.67 -5.92 2.36
C MET A 464 12.44 -4.87 1.27
N ALA A 465 11.20 -4.75 0.85
CA ALA A 465 10.67 -3.62 0.08
C ALA A 465 9.61 -2.89 0.91
N GLY A 466 9.41 -1.59 0.67
CA GLY A 466 8.45 -0.78 1.41
C GLY A 466 9.03 0.56 1.88
N ALA A 467 8.29 1.26 2.74
CA ALA A 467 8.69 2.58 3.23
C ALA A 467 10.02 2.55 4.00
N LEU A 468 10.28 1.51 4.80
CA LEU A 468 11.56 1.36 5.50
C LEU A 468 12.73 1.19 4.52
N ALA A 469 12.51 0.44 3.44
CA ALA A 469 13.52 0.25 2.42
C ALA A 469 13.81 1.55 1.67
N ARG A 470 12.77 2.31 1.29
CA ARG A 470 12.92 3.65 0.71
C ARG A 470 13.60 4.62 1.66
N PHE A 471 13.25 4.61 2.93
CA PHE A 471 13.90 5.43 3.96
C PHE A 471 15.40 5.13 4.05
N ASN A 472 15.78 3.85 4.16
CA ASN A 472 17.19 3.44 4.20
C ASN A 472 17.97 3.80 2.92
N ASN A 473 17.30 3.78 1.76
CA ASN A 473 17.93 4.10 0.48
C ASN A 473 18.02 5.61 0.20
N ASN A 474 16.99 6.38 0.57
CA ASN A 474 16.76 7.73 0.07
C ASN A 474 16.61 8.80 1.18
N HIS A 475 17.03 8.51 2.41
CA HIS A 475 16.92 9.44 3.56
C HIS A 475 17.33 10.89 3.24
N ASP A 476 18.44 11.07 2.53
CA ASP A 476 18.99 12.40 2.21
C ASP A 476 18.07 13.23 1.28
N GLN A 477 17.19 12.55 0.55
CA GLN A 477 16.24 13.16 -0.39
C GLN A 477 14.89 13.51 0.25
N LEU A 478 14.71 13.18 1.54
CA LEU A 478 13.50 13.57 2.26
C LEU A 478 13.31 15.09 2.25
N HIS A 479 12.05 15.50 2.27
CA HIS A 479 11.74 16.90 2.52
C HIS A 479 12.19 17.27 3.96
N PRO A 480 12.70 18.48 4.24
CA PRO A 480 13.17 18.86 5.58
C PRO A 480 12.14 18.61 6.69
N GLU A 481 10.85 18.87 6.43
CA GLU A 481 9.78 18.61 7.41
C GLU A 481 9.54 17.12 7.65
N ALA A 482 9.75 16.27 6.65
CA ALA A 482 9.68 14.83 6.80
C ALA A 482 10.86 14.31 7.65
N ARG A 483 12.07 14.86 7.46
CA ARG A 483 13.22 14.55 8.33
C ARG A 483 12.95 14.90 9.79
N ARG A 484 12.31 16.04 10.08
CA ARG A 484 11.92 16.37 11.46
C ARG A 484 10.96 15.34 12.08
N VAL A 485 10.10 14.72 11.28
CA VAL A 485 9.25 13.62 11.76
C VAL A 485 10.07 12.35 12.00
N ALA A 486 11.04 12.05 11.11
CA ALA A 486 11.98 10.95 11.32
C ALA A 486 12.77 11.12 12.64
N ASP A 487 13.28 12.32 12.91
CA ASP A 487 13.98 12.65 14.16
C ASP A 487 13.11 12.39 15.40
N LYS A 488 11.83 12.83 15.36
CA LYS A 488 10.86 12.61 16.45
C LYS A 488 10.52 11.12 16.65
N LEU A 489 10.59 10.32 15.60
CA LEU A 489 10.40 8.87 15.63
C LEU A 489 11.70 8.10 15.92
N ALA A 490 12.82 8.82 16.12
CA ALA A 490 14.15 8.25 16.31
C ALA A 490 14.56 7.29 15.18
N LEU A 491 14.23 7.64 13.93
CA LEU A 491 14.64 6.89 12.75
C LEU A 491 15.94 7.47 12.19
N GLU A 492 17.00 6.66 12.18
CA GLU A 492 18.27 6.96 11.54
C GLU A 492 18.68 5.77 10.66
N PRO A 493 18.98 5.96 9.36
CA PRO A 493 19.38 4.87 8.49
C PRO A 493 20.74 4.28 8.92
N VAL A 494 20.96 2.97 8.88
CA VAL A 494 20.09 1.91 8.37
C VAL A 494 19.22 1.33 9.49
N VAL A 495 17.90 1.45 9.36
CA VAL A 495 16.93 0.90 10.30
C VAL A 495 16.63 -0.55 9.96
N THR A 496 16.76 -1.46 10.95
CA THR A 496 16.62 -2.92 10.78
C THR A 496 15.44 -3.55 11.52
N ASN A 497 14.65 -2.73 12.21
CA ASN A 497 13.42 -3.18 12.86
C ASN A 497 12.24 -3.10 11.87
N PRO A 498 11.68 -4.22 11.39
CA PRO A 498 10.58 -4.22 10.44
C PRO A 498 9.29 -3.58 10.98
N TYR A 499 9.07 -3.57 12.31
CA TYR A 499 7.94 -2.87 12.92
C TYR A 499 7.97 -1.36 12.67
N LEU A 500 9.16 -0.79 12.40
CA LEU A 500 9.34 0.63 12.09
C LEU A 500 9.04 0.98 10.63
N ASN A 501 8.63 0.02 9.79
CA ASN A 501 8.09 0.33 8.47
C ASN A 501 6.87 1.27 8.57
N THR A 502 5.98 1.05 9.53
CA THR A 502 4.85 1.96 9.81
C THR A 502 5.30 3.36 10.22
N ALA A 503 6.42 3.46 10.94
CA ALA A 503 7.02 4.75 11.28
C ALA A 503 7.60 5.46 10.04
N ALA A 504 8.25 4.71 9.13
CA ALA A 504 8.71 5.23 7.85
C ALA A 504 7.54 5.67 6.95
N GLN A 505 6.40 4.96 6.95
CA GLN A 505 5.18 5.38 6.23
C GLN A 505 4.67 6.73 6.75
N ALA A 506 4.69 6.95 8.07
CA ALA A 506 4.32 8.23 8.67
C ALA A 506 5.25 9.39 8.22
N VAL A 507 6.55 9.13 8.05
CA VAL A 507 7.50 10.08 7.46
C VAL A 507 7.14 10.38 5.99
N GLU A 508 6.81 9.34 5.22
CA GLU A 508 6.45 9.47 3.81
C GLU A 508 5.14 10.20 3.55
N VAL A 509 4.17 10.17 4.49
CA VAL A 509 2.96 11.01 4.43
C VAL A 509 3.34 12.49 4.36
N VAL A 510 4.25 12.93 5.23
CA VAL A 510 4.72 14.32 5.26
C VAL A 510 5.54 14.64 4.03
N HIS A 511 6.45 13.76 3.63
CA HIS A 511 7.24 13.97 2.43
C HIS A 511 6.33 14.12 1.20
N SER A 512 5.33 13.23 1.04
CA SER A 512 4.43 13.26 -0.11
C SER A 512 3.57 14.52 -0.14
N ALA A 513 3.13 15.04 1.02
CA ALA A 513 2.38 16.29 1.08
C ALA A 513 3.23 17.49 0.63
N TYR A 514 4.41 17.68 1.21
CA TYR A 514 5.28 18.82 0.89
C TYR A 514 5.84 18.76 -0.54
N GLU A 515 6.26 17.58 -0.99
CA GLU A 515 6.77 17.43 -2.36
C GLU A 515 5.67 17.70 -3.40
N SER A 516 4.43 17.34 -3.09
CA SER A 516 3.28 17.63 -3.96
C SER A 516 2.95 19.11 -4.00
N MET A 517 3.12 19.85 -2.91
CA MET A 517 2.99 21.30 -2.92
C MET A 517 4.03 21.95 -3.82
N ARG A 518 5.29 21.50 -3.76
CA ARG A 518 6.36 21.96 -4.66
C ARG A 518 5.99 21.70 -6.14
N LEU A 519 5.57 20.47 -6.46
CA LEU A 519 5.14 20.11 -7.81
C LEU A 519 3.93 20.91 -8.29
N LEU A 520 2.96 21.17 -7.40
CA LEU A 520 1.80 22.00 -7.70
C LEU A 520 2.21 23.45 -7.98
N ASP A 521 3.07 24.04 -7.16
CA ASP A 521 3.54 25.42 -7.35
C ASP A 521 4.22 25.56 -8.72
N GLU A 522 5.09 24.61 -9.11
CA GLU A 522 5.71 24.59 -10.44
C GLU A 522 4.70 24.44 -11.58
N LEU A 523 3.76 23.48 -11.49
CA LEU A 523 2.73 23.28 -12.52
C LEU A 523 1.78 24.47 -12.65
N ILE A 524 1.54 25.20 -11.56
CA ILE A 524 0.72 26.40 -11.54
C ILE A 524 1.45 27.57 -12.21
N ASP A 525 2.74 27.75 -11.90
CA ASP A 525 3.57 28.83 -12.44
C ASP A 525 3.86 28.62 -13.94
N GLU A 526 4.13 27.38 -14.35
CA GLU A 526 4.33 27.01 -15.75
C GLU A 526 3.01 27.07 -16.55
N GLY A 527 1.88 26.76 -15.90
CA GLY A 527 0.58 26.59 -16.54
C GLY A 527 0.41 25.19 -17.13
N ILE A 528 -0.85 24.78 -17.37
CA ILE A 528 -1.16 23.51 -18.02
C ILE A 528 -1.52 23.75 -19.48
N GLU A 529 -0.77 23.12 -20.39
CA GLU A 529 -1.00 23.16 -21.83
C GLU A 529 -1.51 21.82 -22.35
N GLU A 530 -2.42 21.86 -23.34
CA GLU A 530 -2.86 20.66 -24.04
C GLU A 530 -1.74 20.13 -24.94
N GLU A 531 -1.32 18.89 -24.72
CA GLU A 531 -0.23 18.24 -25.45
C GLU A 531 -0.75 17.03 -26.25
N PRO A 532 -0.34 16.86 -27.51
CA PRO A 532 -0.70 15.66 -28.27
C PRO A 532 -0.05 14.41 -27.65
N LEU A 533 -0.78 13.30 -27.64
CA LEU A 533 -0.23 12.02 -27.17
C LEU A 533 1.00 11.62 -27.99
N ALA A 534 2.12 11.41 -27.29
CA ALA A 534 3.34 10.88 -27.88
C ALA A 534 3.06 9.50 -28.51
N LYS A 535 3.64 9.26 -29.69
CA LYS A 535 3.36 8.07 -30.52
C LYS A 535 4.49 7.03 -30.40
N PRO A 536 4.18 5.73 -30.55
CA PRO A 536 5.19 4.69 -30.68
C PRO A 536 6.21 5.01 -31.79
N THR A 537 7.48 4.80 -31.51
CA THR A 537 8.59 4.94 -32.47
C THR A 537 9.29 3.60 -32.76
N ARG A 538 9.03 2.59 -31.94
CA ARG A 538 9.53 1.22 -32.07
C ARG A 538 8.55 0.22 -31.46
N HIS A 539 8.91 -1.05 -31.52
CA HIS A 539 8.31 -2.13 -30.74
C HIS A 539 9.42 -2.97 -30.09
N GLY A 540 9.05 -3.90 -29.22
CA GLY A 540 9.99 -4.75 -28.48
C GLY A 540 9.66 -4.84 -26.99
N GLN A 541 10.68 -5.00 -26.16
CA GLN A 541 10.56 -5.17 -24.72
C GLN A 541 10.81 -3.86 -23.96
N GLY A 542 10.09 -3.67 -22.84
CA GLY A 542 10.34 -2.60 -21.90
C GLY A 542 9.89 -2.97 -20.48
N ALA A 543 10.71 -2.59 -19.51
CA ALA A 543 10.42 -2.72 -18.09
C ALA A 543 10.16 -1.34 -17.46
N GLY A 544 9.23 -1.29 -16.52
CA GLY A 544 8.86 -0.10 -15.77
C GLY A 544 8.86 -0.40 -14.27
N GLY A 545 9.60 0.41 -13.51
CA GLY A 545 9.64 0.39 -12.05
C GLY A 545 9.00 1.65 -11.48
N VAL A 546 8.19 1.49 -10.42
CA VAL A 546 7.67 2.57 -9.55
C VAL A 546 7.61 2.06 -8.11
N GLU A 547 7.61 2.95 -7.12
CA GLU A 547 7.42 2.57 -5.72
C GLU A 547 5.97 2.75 -5.30
N VAL A 548 5.23 1.66 -5.12
CA VAL A 548 3.91 1.75 -4.51
C VAL A 548 4.04 1.78 -2.98
N PRO A 549 2.97 2.08 -2.21
CA PRO A 549 3.06 2.23 -0.76
C PRO A 549 3.80 1.07 -0.07
N ARG A 550 3.61 -0.14 -0.59
CA ARG A 550 4.09 -1.42 -0.05
C ARG A 550 5.48 -1.85 -0.56
N GLY A 551 6.09 -1.07 -1.46
CA GLY A 551 7.44 -1.28 -1.97
C GLY A 551 7.55 -1.15 -3.49
N ILE A 552 8.71 -1.51 -4.02
CA ILE A 552 9.01 -1.44 -5.44
C ILE A 552 8.10 -2.37 -6.26
N LEU A 553 7.57 -1.88 -7.37
CA LEU A 553 6.68 -2.59 -8.28
C LEU A 553 7.29 -2.59 -9.68
N PHE A 554 7.36 -3.78 -10.30
CA PHE A 554 7.87 -3.94 -11.66
C PHE A 554 6.80 -4.47 -12.60
N HIS A 555 6.71 -3.88 -13.79
CA HIS A 555 5.97 -4.40 -14.92
C HIS A 555 6.93 -4.51 -16.12
N ASP A 556 6.87 -5.61 -16.87
CA ASP A 556 7.67 -5.86 -18.07
C ASP A 556 6.73 -6.40 -19.16
N TYR A 557 6.80 -5.82 -20.35
CA TYR A 557 6.01 -6.25 -21.51
C TYR A 557 6.84 -6.35 -22.77
N VAL A 558 6.41 -7.25 -23.66
CA VAL A 558 6.91 -7.38 -25.03
C VAL A 558 5.78 -7.09 -26.01
N TYR A 559 5.99 -6.18 -26.96
CA TYR A 559 5.04 -5.83 -28.01
C TYR A 559 5.58 -6.19 -29.40
N ASP A 560 4.70 -6.64 -30.29
CA ASP A 560 5.01 -6.85 -31.71
C ASP A 560 4.90 -5.55 -32.55
N GLU A 561 5.15 -5.67 -33.85
CA GLU A 561 5.05 -4.56 -34.82
C GLU A 561 3.65 -3.96 -34.97
N ASN A 562 2.59 -4.67 -34.54
CA ASN A 562 1.22 -4.19 -34.49
C ASN A 562 0.85 -3.63 -33.11
N HIS A 563 1.84 -3.50 -32.22
CA HIS A 563 1.70 -3.07 -30.83
C HIS A 563 0.75 -3.94 -29.99
N ILE A 564 0.70 -5.24 -30.32
CA ILE A 564 -0.02 -6.26 -29.57
C ILE A 564 0.94 -6.90 -28.56
N CYS A 565 0.52 -6.95 -27.29
CA CYS A 565 1.30 -7.51 -26.19
C CYS A 565 1.44 -9.03 -26.35
N GLN A 566 2.68 -9.51 -26.43
CA GLN A 566 3.03 -10.91 -26.61
C GLN A 566 3.22 -11.62 -25.26
N SER A 567 3.76 -10.91 -24.27
CA SER A 567 4.02 -11.40 -22.92
C SER A 567 4.00 -10.26 -21.91
N GLY A 568 3.60 -10.56 -20.68
CA GLY A 568 3.77 -9.67 -19.54
C GLY A 568 4.33 -10.39 -18.32
N ASN A 569 5.07 -9.64 -17.50
CA ASN A 569 5.58 -10.10 -16.21
C ASN A 569 5.41 -8.99 -15.17
N CYS A 570 4.83 -9.30 -14.03
CA CYS A 570 4.55 -8.34 -12.95
C CYS A 570 5.16 -8.84 -11.65
N ILE A 571 6.10 -8.09 -11.08
CA ILE A 571 6.69 -8.40 -9.75
C ILE A 571 6.10 -7.46 -8.73
N ILE A 572 5.33 -8.01 -7.81
CA ILE A 572 4.46 -7.25 -6.92
C ILE A 572 5.16 -7.07 -5.57
N PRO A 573 5.12 -5.87 -4.95
CA PRO A 573 5.88 -5.59 -3.73
C PRO A 573 5.66 -6.58 -2.59
N THR A 574 4.41 -6.97 -2.33
CA THR A 574 4.11 -7.91 -1.25
C THR A 574 4.66 -9.31 -1.52
N ASN A 575 4.70 -9.76 -2.78
CA ASN A 575 5.38 -11.01 -3.16
C ASN A 575 6.86 -10.95 -2.80
N GLN A 576 7.48 -9.77 -2.93
CA GLN A 576 8.88 -9.58 -2.60
C GLN A 576 9.17 -9.63 -1.09
N ASN A 577 8.18 -9.32 -0.25
CA ASN A 577 8.34 -9.33 1.21
C ASN A 577 8.03 -10.69 1.87
N HIS A 578 7.38 -11.64 1.19
CA HIS A 578 6.95 -12.89 1.83
C HIS A 578 8.09 -13.71 2.42
N ALA A 579 9.22 -13.83 1.71
CA ALA A 579 10.41 -14.49 2.25
C ALA A 579 10.95 -13.76 3.49
N ASN A 580 10.91 -12.43 3.49
CA ASN A 580 11.41 -11.62 4.59
C ASN A 580 10.52 -11.73 5.83
N ILE A 581 9.19 -11.76 5.66
CA ILE A 581 8.21 -12.01 6.72
C ILE A 581 8.45 -13.39 7.34
N GLN A 582 8.60 -14.43 6.50
CA GLN A 582 8.90 -15.78 6.96
C GLN A 582 10.17 -15.83 7.83
N LEU A 583 11.28 -15.24 7.34
CA LEU A 583 12.55 -15.22 8.07
C LEU A 583 12.51 -14.34 9.34
N ASP A 584 11.71 -13.27 9.35
CA ASP A 584 11.46 -12.50 10.58
C ASP A 584 10.73 -13.35 11.63
N MET A 585 9.69 -14.10 11.23
CA MET A 585 8.94 -14.97 12.13
C MET A 585 9.84 -16.08 12.70
N GLU A 586 10.66 -16.70 11.86
CA GLU A 586 11.62 -17.73 12.28
C GLU A 586 12.65 -17.22 13.30
N LYS A 587 13.01 -15.93 13.25
CA LYS A 587 13.87 -15.30 14.26
C LYS A 587 13.09 -14.87 15.52
N LEU A 588 11.91 -14.29 15.34
CA LEU A 588 11.12 -13.70 16.42
C LEU A 588 10.54 -14.76 17.37
N VAL A 589 10.08 -15.91 16.85
CA VAL A 589 9.50 -16.98 17.68
C VAL A 589 10.48 -17.49 18.76
N PRO A 590 11.74 -17.86 18.43
CA PRO A 590 12.76 -18.19 19.44
C PRO A 590 12.97 -17.10 20.50
N GLU A 591 13.02 -15.82 20.11
CA GLU A 591 13.23 -14.70 21.04
C GLU A 591 12.06 -14.55 22.02
N MET A 592 10.82 -14.71 21.53
CA MET A 592 9.62 -14.67 22.37
C MET A 592 9.54 -15.87 23.32
N LEU A 593 9.94 -17.07 22.87
CA LEU A 593 10.06 -18.26 23.71
C LEU A 593 11.07 -18.05 24.84
N ALA A 594 12.26 -17.52 24.52
CA ALA A 594 13.30 -17.20 25.51
C ALA A 594 12.81 -16.14 26.52
N ALA A 595 12.03 -15.18 26.06
CA ALA A 595 11.39 -14.16 26.92
C ALA A 595 10.15 -14.68 27.68
N SER A 596 9.83 -15.98 27.59
CA SER A 596 8.68 -16.61 28.26
C SER A 596 7.32 -15.96 27.94
N ARG A 597 7.17 -15.36 26.76
CA ARG A 597 5.91 -14.74 26.30
C ARG A 597 4.77 -15.75 26.26
N SER A 598 3.56 -15.34 26.59
CA SER A 598 2.35 -16.15 26.44
C SER A 598 2.00 -16.40 24.97
N GLU A 599 1.26 -17.46 24.69
CA GLU A 599 0.80 -17.78 23.33
C GLU A 599 0.05 -16.61 22.70
N LYS A 600 -0.83 -15.95 23.47
CA LYS A 600 -1.58 -14.77 23.02
C LYS A 600 -0.69 -13.55 22.72
N GLU A 601 0.37 -13.32 23.52
CA GLU A 601 1.33 -12.25 23.21
C GLU A 601 2.11 -12.56 21.94
N MET A 602 2.47 -13.83 21.72
CA MET A 602 3.19 -14.27 20.53
C MET A 602 2.33 -14.15 19.28
N GLU A 603 1.08 -14.60 19.35
CA GLU A 603 0.10 -14.45 18.25
C GLU A 603 -0.04 -12.99 17.84
N LEU A 604 -0.29 -12.09 18.81
CA LEU A 604 -0.41 -10.66 18.55
C LEU A 604 0.86 -10.07 17.92
N GLN A 605 2.06 -10.43 18.43
CA GLN A 605 3.31 -9.92 17.86
C GLN A 605 3.56 -10.40 16.43
N LEU A 606 3.17 -11.62 16.09
CA LEU A 606 3.28 -12.16 14.73
C LEU A 606 2.27 -11.50 13.78
N GLU A 607 1.03 -11.27 14.22
CA GLU A 607 0.06 -10.51 13.43
C GLU A 607 0.52 -9.06 13.22
N MET A 608 1.05 -8.42 14.26
CA MET A 608 1.64 -7.07 14.16
C MET A 608 2.83 -7.04 13.21
N LEU A 609 3.67 -8.08 13.20
CA LEU A 609 4.81 -8.18 12.30
C LEU A 609 4.33 -8.22 10.86
N VAL A 610 3.34 -9.08 10.55
CA VAL A 610 2.73 -9.15 9.22
C VAL A 610 2.12 -7.80 8.84
N ARG A 611 1.32 -7.18 9.71
CA ARG A 611 0.72 -5.86 9.45
C ARG A 611 1.77 -4.77 9.25
N ALA A 612 2.92 -4.82 9.91
CA ALA A 612 3.98 -3.82 9.74
C ALA A 612 4.51 -3.76 8.30
N TYR A 613 4.48 -4.87 7.55
CA TYR A 613 4.84 -4.90 6.13
C TYR A 613 3.78 -4.31 5.19
N ASP A 614 2.59 -3.95 5.71
CA ASP A 614 1.44 -3.52 4.92
C ASP A 614 1.15 -4.45 3.72
N PRO A 615 0.95 -5.76 3.91
CA PRO A 615 0.83 -6.68 2.78
C PRO A 615 -0.49 -6.48 2.00
N CYS A 616 -0.39 -6.66 0.68
CA CYS A 616 -1.46 -6.73 -0.32
C CYS A 616 -1.44 -8.12 -0.93
N VAL A 617 -2.03 -9.08 -0.23
CA VAL A 617 -1.86 -10.51 -0.55
C VAL A 617 -2.65 -10.88 -1.80
N SER A 618 -3.81 -10.26 -2.05
CA SER A 618 -4.57 -10.48 -3.29
C SER A 618 -3.73 -10.16 -4.52
N CYS A 619 -2.82 -9.21 -4.37
CA CYS A 619 -2.00 -8.61 -5.41
C CYS A 619 -0.83 -9.52 -5.80
N SER A 620 -0.39 -10.44 -4.93
CA SER A 620 0.89 -11.16 -5.04
C SER A 620 0.81 -12.60 -5.55
N THR A 621 -0.37 -13.09 -5.92
CA THR A 621 -0.60 -14.52 -6.25
C THR A 621 -0.47 -14.86 -7.74
N HIS A 622 0.35 -15.87 -8.04
CA HIS A 622 0.67 -16.28 -9.41
C HIS A 622 0.65 -17.82 -9.64
N TYR A 623 0.48 -18.63 -8.58
CA TYR A 623 0.63 -20.09 -8.65
C TYR A 623 -0.68 -20.86 -8.44
N LEU A 624 -0.82 -22.00 -9.13
CA LEU A 624 -1.89 -22.98 -8.97
C LEU A 624 -1.34 -24.40 -9.12
N ASP A 625 -1.79 -25.32 -8.27
CA ASP A 625 -1.65 -26.74 -8.53
C ASP A 625 -2.72 -27.19 -9.55
N VAL A 626 -2.27 -27.65 -10.73
CA VAL A 626 -3.15 -28.13 -11.79
C VAL A 626 -3.12 -29.66 -11.81
N THR A 627 -4.29 -30.29 -11.71
CA THR A 627 -4.47 -31.70 -12.09
C THR A 627 -5.18 -31.72 -13.44
N PHE A 628 -4.50 -32.20 -14.48
CA PHE A 628 -5.12 -32.42 -15.78
C PHE A 628 -5.98 -33.67 -15.71
N VAL A 629 -7.25 -33.55 -16.09
CA VAL A 629 -8.19 -34.67 -16.18
C VAL A 629 -8.43 -34.92 -17.67
N GLU A 630 -8.18 -36.15 -18.13
CA GLU A 630 -8.34 -36.56 -19.54
C GLU A 630 -9.81 -36.63 -19.98
#